data_AF-B1YAJ9-F1
#
_entry.id   AF-B1YAJ9-F1
#
_cell.length_a   1.000
_cell.length_b   1.000
_cell.length_c   1.000
_cell.angle_alpha   90.00
_cell.angle_beta   90.00
_cell.angle_gamma   90.00
#
_symmetry.space_group_name_H-M   'P 1'
#
loop_
_entity.id
_entity.type
_entity.pdbx_description
1 polymer ?
#
loop_
_entity_poly.entity_id
_entity_poly.type
_entity_poly.pdbx_seq_one_letter_code
_entity_poly.pdbx_strand_id
1 'polypeptide(L)'
;MPRPAYRSRSVRRIKVRTPGGRTAVHYEKRAKGAPRCPITGLAIGGMNKKIYRFGVSNRAPTRPYGGVFSHKALARAIRLAVRK
;
A
#
# COMPACT_ATOMS: atom_id res chain seq x y z
N MET A 1 15.82 22.53 -16.55
CA MET A 1 15.31 21.12 -16.49
C MET A 1 15.37 20.59 -15.05
N PRO A 2 14.43 19.75 -14.58
CA PRO A 2 14.53 19.13 -13.26
C PRO A 2 15.78 18.22 -13.17
N ARG A 3 16.34 18.09 -11.96
CA ARG A 3 17.48 17.19 -11.67
C ARG A 3 17.16 15.77 -12.18
N PRO A 4 18.12 15.04 -12.78
CA PRO A 4 17.89 13.70 -13.33
C PRO A 4 17.16 12.74 -12.38
N ALA A 5 17.50 12.75 -11.09
CA ALA A 5 16.83 11.95 -10.06
C ALA A 5 15.30 12.15 -9.99
N TYR A 6 14.82 13.36 -10.25
CA TYR A 6 13.40 13.73 -10.20
C TYR A 6 12.64 13.45 -11.51
N ARG A 7 13.34 12.98 -12.55
CA ARG A 7 12.73 12.54 -13.81
C ARG A 7 12.19 11.10 -13.69
N SER A 8 12.66 10.34 -12.69
CA SER A 8 12.26 8.96 -12.43
C SER A 8 10.75 8.81 -12.10
N ARG A 9 10.18 7.64 -12.41
CA ARG A 9 8.77 7.30 -12.10
C ARG A 9 8.55 6.88 -10.64
N SER A 10 9.62 6.67 -9.87
CA SER A 10 9.57 6.29 -8.46
C SER A 10 9.06 7.41 -7.54
N VAL A 11 9.18 8.67 -7.99
CA VAL A 11 8.65 9.85 -7.30
C VAL A 11 7.32 10.31 -7.92
N ARG A 12 6.42 10.85 -7.09
CA ARG A 12 5.24 11.62 -7.49
C ARG A 12 5.58 13.11 -7.51
N ARG A 13 5.06 13.82 -8.51
CA ARG A 13 5.22 15.27 -8.68
C ARG A 13 3.92 15.93 -8.24
N ILE A 14 3.96 16.76 -7.21
CA ILE A 14 2.80 17.46 -6.66
C ILE A 14 3.02 18.95 -6.90
N LYS A 15 2.08 19.58 -7.62
CA LYS A 15 2.08 21.04 -7.76
C LYS A 15 1.48 21.63 -6.49
N VAL A 16 2.25 22.43 -5.76
CA VAL A 16 1.85 23.08 -4.51
C VAL A 16 2.00 24.58 -4.69
N ARG A 17 1.02 25.37 -4.22
CA ARG A 17 1.16 26.82 -4.15
C ARG A 17 1.97 27.18 -2.91
N THR A 18 3.07 27.90 -3.09
CA THR A 18 3.84 28.44 -1.98
C THR A 18 3.15 29.67 -1.40
N PRO A 19 3.41 30.04 -0.12
CA PRO A 19 2.82 31.23 0.48
C PRO A 19 3.05 32.52 -0.33
N GLY A 20 4.15 32.62 -1.08
CA GLY A 20 4.44 33.75 -1.98
C GLY A 20 3.72 33.72 -3.34
N GLY A 21 2.66 32.91 -3.50
CA GLY A 21 1.83 32.84 -4.71
C GLY A 21 2.44 32.07 -5.89
N ARG A 22 3.69 31.60 -5.79
CA ARG A 22 4.34 30.80 -6.84
C ARG A 22 3.86 29.36 -6.79
N THR A 23 3.72 28.72 -7.97
CA THR A 23 3.45 27.28 -8.05
C THR A 23 4.77 26.51 -8.10
N ALA A 24 5.10 25.78 -7.04
CA ALA A 24 6.28 24.93 -6.96
C ALA A 24 5.92 23.46 -7.19
N VAL A 25 6.88 22.66 -7.68
CA VAL A 25 6.73 21.20 -7.81
C VAL A 25 7.47 20.50 -6.67
N HIS A 26 6.72 19.89 -5.77
CA HIS A 26 7.26 19.03 -4.73
C HIS A 26 7.39 17.59 -5.25
N TYR A 27 8.50 16.95 -4.92
CA TYR A 27 8.76 15.55 -5.26
C TYR A 27 8.65 14.69 -4.02
N GLU A 28 7.73 13.73 -4.04
CA GLU A 28 7.54 12.80 -2.93
C GLU A 28 7.65 11.34 -3.40
N LYS A 29 7.97 10.41 -2.50
CA LYS A 29 8.04 8.99 -2.84
C LYS A 29 6.64 8.42 -3.06
N ARG A 30 6.46 7.57 -4.07
CA ARG A 30 5.19 6.86 -4.28
C ARG A 30 4.95 5.80 -3.19
N ALA A 31 3.69 5.64 -2.79
CA ALA A 31 3.29 4.52 -1.94
C ALA A 31 3.37 3.20 -2.74
N LYS A 32 3.77 2.12 -2.08
CA LYS A 32 3.85 0.77 -2.68
C LYS A 32 2.47 0.13 -2.94
N GLY A 33 1.39 0.77 -2.50
CA GLY A 33 0.02 0.27 -2.61
C GLY A 33 -0.41 -0.58 -1.43
N ALA A 34 -1.62 -1.14 -1.55
CA ALA A 34 -2.21 -2.01 -0.54
C ALA A 34 -1.64 -3.44 -0.65
N PRO A 35 -1.42 -4.13 0.48
CA PRO A 35 -0.97 -5.52 0.48
C PRO A 35 -2.07 -6.43 -0.07
N ARG A 36 -1.68 -7.42 -0.87
CA ARG A 36 -2.60 -8.31 -1.59
C ARG A 36 -2.40 -9.76 -1.16
N CYS A 37 -3.49 -10.51 -1.16
CA CYS A 37 -3.46 -11.94 -0.93
C CYS A 37 -2.78 -12.66 -2.11
N PRO A 38 -1.80 -13.56 -1.88
CA PRO A 38 -1.09 -14.25 -2.95
C PRO A 38 -1.97 -15.22 -3.74
N ILE A 39 -3.06 -15.72 -3.14
CA ILE A 39 -3.97 -16.69 -3.78
C ILE A 39 -5.06 -15.98 -4.60
N THR A 40 -5.70 -14.96 -4.00
CA THR A 40 -6.90 -14.32 -4.57
C THR A 40 -6.62 -13.01 -5.27
N GLY A 41 -5.44 -12.41 -5.09
CA GLY A 41 -5.11 -11.05 -5.56
C GLY A 41 -5.85 -9.92 -4.83
N LEU A 42 -6.80 -10.24 -3.95
CA LEU A 42 -7.59 -9.27 -3.20
C LEU A 42 -6.74 -8.50 -2.20
N ALA A 43 -7.03 -7.21 -2.03
CA ALA A 43 -6.42 -6.40 -0.99
C ALA A 43 -6.81 -6.94 0.40
N ILE A 44 -5.83 -7.00 1.30
CA ILE A 44 -6.06 -7.45 2.67
C ILE A 44 -6.80 -6.35 3.43
N GLY A 45 -8.03 -6.64 3.85
CA GLY A 45 -8.86 -5.71 4.63
C GLY A 45 -8.25 -5.43 6.02
N GLY A 46 -8.44 -4.21 6.51
CA GLY A 46 -7.89 -3.75 7.79
C GLY A 46 -6.44 -3.28 7.74
N MET A 47 -5.76 -3.41 6.59
CA MET A 47 -4.41 -2.88 6.38
C MET A 47 -4.41 -1.54 5.66
N ASN A 48 -3.33 -0.78 5.86
CA ASN A 48 -3.14 0.51 5.22
C ASN A 48 -2.93 0.36 3.71
N LYS A 49 -3.69 1.13 2.93
CA LYS A 49 -3.59 1.16 1.45
C LYS A 49 -2.34 1.88 0.94
N LYS A 50 -1.74 2.72 1.78
CA LYS A 50 -0.58 3.56 1.45
C LYS A 50 0.62 3.10 2.28
N ILE A 51 1.26 2.03 1.85
CA ILE A 51 2.49 1.56 2.49
C ILE A 51 3.67 2.36 1.94
N TYR A 52 4.38 3.04 2.83
CA TYR A 52 5.69 3.65 2.56
C TYR A 52 6.78 2.76 3.16
N ARG A 53 8.04 2.92 2.72
CA ARG A 53 9.16 2.13 3.27
C ARG A 53 9.33 2.35 4.79
N PHE A 54 8.97 3.53 5.28
CA PHE A 54 9.08 3.94 6.67
C PHE A 54 7.84 4.76 7.09
N GLY A 55 7.48 4.72 8.37
CA GLY A 55 6.60 5.72 9.00
C GLY A 55 5.10 5.39 9.09
N VAL A 56 4.60 4.35 8.42
CA VAL A 56 3.19 3.95 8.57
C VAL A 56 3.13 2.57 9.22
N SER A 57 2.63 2.51 10.47
CA SER A 57 2.38 1.24 11.14
C SER A 57 1.34 0.46 10.34
N ASN A 58 1.75 -0.61 9.66
CA ASN A 58 0.83 -1.50 8.96
C ASN A 58 0.50 -2.67 9.89
N ARG A 59 -0.46 -2.47 10.80
CA ARG A 59 -0.89 -3.54 11.72
C ARG A 59 -1.70 -4.56 10.94
N ALA A 60 -1.32 -5.83 11.07
CA ALA A 60 -2.11 -6.92 10.52
C ALA A 60 -3.41 -7.08 11.33
N PRO A 61 -4.52 -7.48 10.69
CA PRO A 61 -5.72 -7.96 11.39
C PRO A 61 -5.38 -9.08 12.38
N THR A 62 -6.05 -9.09 13.54
CA THR A 62 -5.81 -10.03 14.65
C THR A 62 -6.15 -11.49 14.33
N ARG A 63 -6.92 -11.75 13.28
CA ARG A 63 -7.29 -13.12 12.88
C ARG A 63 -6.08 -13.94 12.42
N PRO A 64 -6.16 -15.29 12.45
CA PRO A 64 -5.12 -16.15 11.89
C PRO A 64 -4.78 -15.74 10.45
N TYR A 65 -3.49 -15.72 10.13
CA TYR A 65 -2.96 -15.31 8.82
C TYR A 65 -3.45 -13.93 8.32
N GLY A 66 -3.85 -13.02 9.23
CA GLY A 66 -4.33 -11.68 8.90
C GLY A 66 -3.36 -10.84 8.06
N GLY A 67 -2.07 -11.16 8.14
CA GLY A 67 -0.95 -10.59 7.39
C GLY A 67 -0.89 -10.90 5.89
N VAL A 68 -1.48 -12.03 5.50
CA VAL A 68 -1.05 -12.75 4.30
C VAL A 68 -2.25 -13.13 3.42
N PHE A 69 -3.25 -13.77 4.00
CA PHE A 69 -4.41 -14.26 3.24
C PHE A 69 -5.62 -13.35 3.40
N SER A 70 -6.42 -13.21 2.35
CA SER A 70 -7.72 -12.55 2.44
C SER A 70 -8.69 -13.37 3.30
N HIS A 71 -9.70 -12.73 3.87
CA HIS A 71 -10.74 -13.41 4.67
C HIS A 71 -11.45 -14.51 3.86
N LYS A 72 -11.61 -14.31 2.55
CA LYS A 72 -12.21 -15.30 1.64
C LYS A 72 -11.34 -16.56 1.52
N ALA A 73 -10.04 -16.39 1.30
CA ALA A 73 -9.10 -17.49 1.18
C ALA A 73 -9.04 -18.30 2.49
N LEU A 74 -8.97 -17.61 3.63
CA LEU A 74 -8.97 -18.24 4.95
C LEU A 74 -10.26 -18.99 5.24
N ALA A 75 -11.43 -18.38 4.98
CA ALA A 75 -12.72 -19.04 5.18
C ALA A 75 -12.85 -20.32 4.33
N ARG A 76 -12.37 -20.30 3.08
CA ARG A 76 -12.33 -21.49 2.21
C ARG A 76 -11.39 -22.55 2.76
N ALA A 77 -10.20 -22.16 3.21
CA ALA A 77 -9.21 -23.09 3.76
C ALA A 77 -9.73 -23.79 5.03
N ILE A 78 -10.36 -23.06 5.95
CA ILE A 78 -10.93 -23.64 7.18
C ILE A 78 -12.02 -24.65 6.83
N ARG A 79 -12.94 -24.33 5.91
CA ARG A 79 -13.99 -25.27 5.47
C ARG A 79 -13.42 -26.53 4.84
N LEU A 80 -12.34 -26.43 4.07
CA LEU A 80 -11.68 -27.59 3.46
C LEU A 80 -10.95 -28.44 4.51
N ALA A 81 -10.31 -27.81 5.50
CA ALA A 81 -9.60 -28.51 6.57
C ALA A 81 -10.55 -29.28 7.50
N VAL A 82 -11.74 -28.73 7.80
CA VAL A 82 -12.74 -29.38 8.66
C VAL A 82 -13.48 -30.52 7.97
N ARG A 83 -13.61 -30.48 6.64
CA ARG A 83 -14.27 -31.54 5.86
C ARG A 83 -13.42 -32.80 5.68
N LYS A 84 -12.12 -32.72 6.02
CA LYS A 84 -11.17 -33.81 5.91
C LYS A 84 -10.96 -34.44 7.28
#